data_AF-A0AA41TZW8-F1
#
_entry.id   AF-A0AA41TZW8-F1
#
_cell.length_a   1.000
_cell.length_b   1.000
_cell.length_c   1.000
_cell.angle_alpha   90.00
_cell.angle_beta   90.00
_cell.angle_gamma   90.00
#
_symmetry.space_group_name_H-M   'P 1'
#
loop_
_entity.id
_entity.type
_entity.pdbx_description
1 polymer ?
#
loop_
_entity_poly.entity_id
_entity_poly.type
_entity_poly.pdbx_seq_one_letter_code
_entity_poly.pdbx_strand_id
1 'polypeptide(L)'
;MTDPGRPAMADSAALGPDAAGARFPARAVHGLRATYIKQRGCPSYFAYVVFSAEPRHAAEPGVEARADTGIAVLPHADLWAPEYLDAFRRGFAEALEEDHPELWPDVLLVVTEMRIHEVDSNEPAFRLAGKSALRVLLARMAEEPDFG
;
A
#
# COMPACT_ATOMS: atom_id res chain seq x y z
N MET A 1 41.76 25.59 3.62
CA MET A 1 40.50 26.29 3.96
C MET A 1 39.52 25.87 2.90
N THR A 2 38.80 24.78 3.17
CA THR A 2 37.99 24.08 2.16
C THR A 2 36.72 23.59 2.85
N ASP A 3 35.62 23.89 2.18
CA ASP A 3 34.20 23.78 2.52
C ASP A 3 33.75 22.41 3.08
N PRO A 4 33.02 22.33 4.21
CA PRO A 4 32.45 21.08 4.69
C PRO A 4 31.13 20.78 3.96
N GLY A 5 31.26 19.98 2.88
CA GLY A 5 30.39 18.87 2.55
C GLY A 5 28.88 19.05 2.75
N ARG A 6 28.21 19.50 1.69
CA ARG A 6 26.78 19.22 1.46
C ARG A 6 26.60 17.69 1.39
N PRO A 7 25.77 17.05 2.23
CA PRO A 7 25.52 15.63 2.09
C PRO A 7 24.84 15.36 0.74
N ALA A 8 25.42 14.40 0.02
CA ALA A 8 24.94 13.88 -1.25
C ALA A 8 23.51 13.37 -1.09
N MET A 9 22.70 13.66 -2.11
CA MET A 9 21.35 13.12 -2.26
C MET A 9 21.43 11.60 -2.16
N ALA A 10 20.59 11.03 -1.29
CA ALA A 10 20.52 9.61 -1.07
C ALA A 10 20.28 8.89 -2.40
N ASP A 11 21.09 7.85 -2.57
CA ASP A 11 21.24 7.02 -3.73
C ASP A 11 19.90 6.43 -4.19
N SER A 12 19.58 6.68 -5.45
CA SER A 12 18.39 6.19 -6.14
C SER A 12 18.62 4.74 -6.57
N ALA A 13 18.88 3.86 -5.60
CA ALA A 13 19.25 2.47 -5.84
C ALA A 13 18.42 1.51 -4.98
N ALA A 14 17.13 1.39 -5.31
CA ALA A 14 16.28 0.29 -4.85
C ALA A 14 15.50 -0.40 -5.98
N LEU A 15 15.69 0.06 -7.22
CA LEU A 15 15.15 -0.55 -8.43
C LEU A 15 16.33 -0.67 -9.40
N GLY A 16 16.77 -1.89 -9.70
CA GLY A 16 17.88 -2.12 -10.63
C GLY A 16 17.60 -1.51 -12.03
N PRO A 17 18.62 -1.42 -12.91
CA PRO A 17 18.54 -0.74 -14.21
C PRO A 17 17.53 -1.31 -15.22
N ASP A 18 16.76 -2.36 -14.86
CA ASP A 18 15.71 -2.98 -15.68
C ASP A 18 14.28 -2.46 -15.36
N ALA A 19 14.13 -1.42 -14.54
CA ALA A 19 12.84 -1.10 -13.90
C ALA A 19 11.77 -0.43 -14.79
N ALA A 20 12.13 0.10 -15.97
CA ALA A 20 11.14 0.70 -16.86
C ALA A 20 10.27 -0.39 -17.50
N GLY A 21 9.03 -0.53 -17.01
CA GLY A 21 8.08 -1.56 -17.49
C GLY A 21 8.17 -2.91 -16.78
N ALA A 22 8.94 -3.01 -15.69
CA ALA A 22 8.94 -4.21 -14.84
C ALA A 22 7.58 -4.34 -14.11
N ARG A 23 7.00 -5.56 -14.15
CA ARG A 23 5.74 -5.86 -13.45
C ARG A 23 5.92 -5.73 -11.94
N PHE A 24 5.02 -4.99 -11.31
CA PHE A 24 5.06 -4.71 -9.88
C PHE A 24 3.83 -5.26 -9.15
N PRO A 25 4.01 -6.01 -8.03
CA PRO A 25 5.29 -6.48 -7.50
C PRO A 25 5.82 -7.68 -8.30
N ALA A 26 7.13 -7.92 -8.25
CA ALA A 26 7.75 -9.07 -8.92
C ALA A 26 7.46 -10.41 -8.22
N ARG A 27 7.20 -10.38 -6.91
CA ARG A 27 6.88 -11.53 -6.07
C ARG A 27 5.86 -11.16 -5.01
N ALA A 28 5.19 -12.17 -4.46
CA ALA A 28 4.22 -11.96 -3.40
C ALA A 28 4.91 -11.48 -2.11
N VAL A 29 4.28 -10.51 -1.43
CA VAL A 29 4.73 -9.97 -0.15
C VAL A 29 3.56 -10.00 0.82
N HIS A 30 3.75 -10.66 1.97
CA HIS A 30 2.66 -11.00 2.89
C HIS A 30 2.76 -10.27 4.23
N GLY A 31 1.63 -10.25 4.96
CA GLY A 31 1.56 -9.74 6.33
C GLY A 31 1.89 -8.25 6.45
N LEU A 32 1.60 -7.48 5.40
CA LEU A 32 1.80 -6.04 5.37
C LEU A 32 0.67 -5.37 6.14
N ARG A 33 0.99 -4.23 6.76
CA ARG A 33 0.05 -3.49 7.58
C ARG A 33 0.11 -2.01 7.22
N ALA A 34 -1.03 -1.46 6.84
CA ALA A 34 -1.20 -0.06 6.56
C ALA A 34 -2.21 0.56 7.52
N THR A 35 -1.86 1.72 8.08
CA THR A 35 -2.70 2.43 9.03
C THR A 35 -2.75 3.91 8.67
N TYR A 36 -3.90 4.52 8.83
CA TYR A 36 -4.04 5.97 8.83
C TYR A 36 -4.86 6.40 10.05
N ILE A 37 -4.23 7.16 10.94
CA ILE A 37 -4.82 7.62 12.19
C ILE A 37 -4.59 9.12 12.33
N LYS A 38 -5.67 9.89 12.42
CA LYS A 38 -5.62 11.33 12.71
C LYS A 38 -6.69 11.66 13.75
N GLN A 39 -6.28 11.79 15.00
CA GLN A 39 -7.17 12.03 16.15
C GLN A 39 -7.16 13.49 16.65
N ARG A 40 -6.67 14.44 15.83
CA ARG A 40 -6.64 15.87 16.22
C ARG A 40 -7.94 16.57 15.83
N GLY A 41 -9.04 16.25 16.52
CA GLY A 41 -10.34 16.91 16.39
C GLY A 41 -11.41 16.10 15.62
N CYS A 42 -12.66 16.54 15.70
CA CYS A 42 -13.80 15.97 14.96
C CYS A 42 -13.97 16.71 13.61
N PRO A 43 -14.01 16.00 12.46
CA PRO A 43 -13.97 14.54 12.33
C PRO A 43 -12.56 13.95 12.49
N SER A 44 -12.51 12.80 13.17
CA SER A 44 -11.33 11.97 13.32
C SER A 44 -11.21 11.02 12.11
N TYR A 45 -10.02 10.50 11.85
CA TYR A 45 -9.78 9.51 10.80
C TYR A 45 -9.16 8.25 11.38
N PHE A 46 -9.75 7.11 11.04
CA PHE A 46 -9.24 5.80 11.40
C PHE A 46 -9.36 4.80 10.24
N ALA A 47 -8.24 4.25 9.82
CA ALA A 47 -8.17 3.09 8.94
C ALA A 47 -7.01 2.19 9.37
N TYR A 48 -7.27 0.89 9.36
CA TYR A 48 -6.28 -0.16 9.64
C TYR A 48 -6.57 -1.33 8.70
N VAL A 49 -5.55 -1.77 7.96
CA VAL A 49 -5.66 -2.83 6.96
C VAL A 49 -4.43 -3.74 7.08
N VAL A 50 -4.65 -5.05 7.17
CA VAL A 50 -3.62 -6.07 6.96
C VAL A 50 -3.85 -6.71 5.59
N PHE A 51 -2.80 -6.79 4.79
CA PHE A 51 -2.89 -7.23 3.41
C PHE A 51 -1.63 -7.97 2.95
N SER A 52 -1.76 -8.65 1.83
CA SER A 52 -0.66 -9.12 0.99
C SER A 52 -0.73 -8.42 -0.36
N ALA A 53 0.43 -8.22 -1.00
CA ALA A 53 0.52 -7.77 -2.38
C ALA A 53 1.05 -8.92 -3.23
N GLU A 54 0.25 -9.39 -4.18
CA GLU A 54 0.56 -10.53 -5.05
C GLU A 54 0.68 -10.05 -6.51
N PRO A 55 1.56 -10.65 -7.33
CA PRO A 55 1.52 -10.44 -8.77
C PRO A 55 0.21 -10.98 -9.36
N ARG A 56 -0.46 -10.19 -10.18
CA ARG A 56 -1.77 -10.53 -10.78
C ARG A 56 -1.65 -11.27 -12.12
N HIS A 57 -0.50 -11.20 -12.79
CA HIS A 57 -0.25 -11.79 -14.11
C HIS A 57 -1.28 -11.41 -15.19
N ALA A 58 -1.88 -10.21 -15.10
CA ALA A 58 -2.84 -9.76 -16.11
C ALA A 58 -2.16 -9.29 -17.41
N ALA A 59 -2.96 -9.14 -18.46
CA ALA A 59 -2.52 -8.57 -19.73
C ALA A 59 -2.35 -7.05 -19.64
N GLU A 60 -3.25 -6.36 -18.92
CA GLU A 60 -3.28 -4.89 -18.79
C GLU A 60 -2.81 -4.44 -17.40
N PRO A 61 -2.15 -3.28 -17.27
CA PRO A 61 -1.70 -2.76 -15.98
C PRO A 61 -2.88 -2.33 -15.10
N GLY A 62 -2.69 -2.35 -13.78
CA GLY A 62 -3.76 -2.13 -12.82
C GLY A 62 -3.51 -2.70 -11.43
N VAL A 63 -4.36 -2.23 -10.51
CA VAL A 63 -4.41 -2.63 -9.11
C VAL A 63 -5.79 -3.21 -8.84
N GLU A 64 -5.83 -4.47 -8.44
CA GLU A 64 -7.03 -5.13 -7.97
C GLU A 64 -6.97 -5.33 -6.46
N ALA A 65 -8.14 -5.40 -5.81
CA ALA A 65 -8.22 -5.70 -4.40
C ALA A 65 -9.37 -6.67 -4.13
N ARG A 66 -9.13 -7.63 -3.25
CA ARG A 66 -10.16 -8.55 -2.76
C ARG A 66 -9.98 -8.80 -1.28
N ALA A 67 -11.09 -9.05 -0.59
CA ALA A 67 -11.05 -9.62 0.74
C ALA A 67 -10.76 -11.12 0.65
N ASP A 68 -9.93 -11.62 1.57
CA ASP A 68 -9.77 -13.05 1.78
C ASP A 68 -11.05 -13.64 2.40
N THR A 69 -11.30 -14.92 2.18
CA THR A 69 -12.55 -15.62 2.57
C THR A 69 -12.74 -15.76 4.08
N GLY A 70 -11.83 -15.23 4.89
CA GLY A 70 -11.90 -15.18 6.35
C GLY A 70 -11.57 -13.81 6.94
N ILE A 71 -11.81 -12.72 6.20
CA ILE A 71 -11.45 -11.37 6.66
C ILE A 71 -11.97 -11.09 8.06
N ALA A 72 -11.06 -10.77 8.98
CA ALA A 72 -11.43 -10.32 10.31
C ALA A 72 -11.79 -8.83 10.25
N VAL A 73 -13.08 -8.53 10.38
CA VAL A 73 -13.59 -7.16 10.52
C VAL A 73 -13.85 -6.91 12.00
N LEU A 74 -13.04 -6.07 12.64
CA LEU A 74 -13.10 -5.82 14.09
C LEU A 74 -13.26 -4.33 14.40
N PRO A 75 -13.92 -3.95 15.50
CA PRO A 75 -14.70 -4.75 16.45
C PRO A 75 -16.14 -5.03 15.99
N HIS A 76 -16.57 -4.53 14.83
CA HIS A 76 -17.97 -4.60 14.37
C HIS A 76 -18.00 -5.26 13.00
N ALA A 77 -17.98 -6.59 12.97
CA ALA A 77 -17.92 -7.39 11.74
C ALA A 77 -19.07 -7.10 10.77
N ASP A 78 -20.18 -6.57 11.29
CA ASP A 78 -21.37 -6.15 10.54
C ASP A 78 -21.13 -4.89 9.68
N LEU A 79 -20.01 -4.18 9.89
CA LEU A 79 -19.63 -2.98 9.15
C LEU A 79 -18.74 -3.27 7.93
N TRP A 80 -18.72 -4.51 7.42
CA TRP A 80 -18.00 -4.77 6.17
C TRP A 80 -18.51 -3.85 5.07
N ALA A 81 -17.62 -2.99 4.60
CA ALA A 81 -17.90 -1.91 3.67
C ALA A 81 -17.03 -2.12 2.42
N PRO A 82 -17.56 -2.74 1.35
CA PRO A 82 -16.87 -2.88 0.08
C PRO A 82 -16.28 -1.57 -0.46
N GLU A 83 -16.91 -0.44 -0.13
CA GLU A 83 -16.45 0.90 -0.43
C GLU A 83 -15.08 1.24 0.21
N TYR A 84 -14.77 0.71 1.40
CA TYR A 84 -13.48 0.93 2.05
C TYR A 84 -12.38 0.08 1.40
N LEU A 85 -12.72 -1.12 0.92
CA LEU A 85 -11.80 -1.93 0.14
C LEU A 85 -11.48 -1.24 -1.19
N ASP A 86 -12.48 -0.71 -1.89
CA ASP A 86 -12.24 0.03 -3.13
C ASP A 86 -11.49 1.34 -2.87
N ALA A 87 -11.79 2.07 -1.78
CA ALA A 87 -11.04 3.26 -1.40
C ALA A 87 -9.56 2.95 -1.13
N PHE A 88 -9.28 1.87 -0.41
CA PHE A 88 -7.92 1.40 -0.16
C PHE A 88 -7.19 1.07 -1.47
N ARG A 89 -7.84 0.32 -2.37
CA ARG A 89 -7.33 0.00 -3.72
C ARG A 89 -7.02 1.27 -4.52
N ARG A 90 -7.95 2.24 -4.57
CA ARG A 90 -7.76 3.51 -5.27
C ARG A 90 -6.59 4.29 -4.71
N GLY A 91 -6.50 4.39 -3.38
CA GLY A 91 -5.37 5.05 -2.72
C GLY A 91 -4.02 4.42 -3.08
N PHE A 92 -3.94 3.09 -3.11
CA PHE A 92 -2.74 2.39 -3.54
C PHE A 92 -2.39 2.70 -5.00
N ALA A 93 -3.37 2.60 -5.90
CA ALA A 93 -3.19 2.87 -7.32
C ALA A 93 -2.73 4.32 -7.59
N GLU A 94 -3.36 5.28 -6.93
CA GLU A 94 -2.99 6.70 -7.02
C GLU A 94 -1.57 6.94 -6.54
N ALA A 95 -1.16 6.36 -5.41
CA ALA A 95 0.22 6.51 -4.95
C ALA A 95 1.22 5.91 -5.94
N LEU A 96 0.87 4.80 -6.61
CA LEU A 96 1.74 4.18 -7.60
C LEU A 96 1.86 5.07 -8.85
N GLU A 97 0.75 5.64 -9.33
CA GLU A 97 0.75 6.56 -10.46
C GLU A 97 1.48 7.89 -10.15
N GLU A 98 1.27 8.44 -8.94
CA GLU A 98 1.86 9.71 -8.51
C GLU A 98 3.35 9.60 -8.17
N ASP A 99 3.74 8.59 -7.38
CA ASP A 99 5.08 8.47 -6.81
C ASP A 99 6.01 7.58 -7.66
N HIS A 100 5.44 6.66 -8.47
CA HIS A 100 6.19 5.62 -9.20
C HIS A 100 5.66 5.35 -10.63
N PRO A 101 5.53 6.38 -11.49
CA PRO A 101 4.99 6.23 -12.85
C PRO A 101 5.82 5.32 -13.77
N GLU A 102 7.05 4.98 -13.38
CA GLU A 102 7.94 4.06 -14.09
C GLU A 102 7.56 2.57 -13.94
N LEU A 103 6.80 2.22 -12.90
CA LEU A 103 6.42 0.84 -12.59
C LEU A 103 5.22 0.40 -13.45
N TRP A 104 5.20 -0.88 -13.86
CA TRP A 104 4.03 -1.48 -14.49
C TRP A 104 3.15 -2.16 -13.43
N PRO A 105 2.04 -1.54 -12.97
CA PRO A 105 1.25 -2.12 -11.90
C PRO A 105 0.60 -3.42 -12.35
N ASP A 106 0.93 -4.52 -11.69
CA ASP A 106 0.32 -5.83 -11.90
C ASP A 106 0.09 -6.50 -10.55
N VAL A 107 -0.71 -5.83 -9.71
CA VAL A 107 -0.83 -6.16 -8.29
C VAL A 107 -2.26 -6.53 -7.92
N LEU A 108 -2.36 -7.59 -7.14
CA LEU A 108 -3.55 -8.00 -6.40
C LEU A 108 -3.31 -7.75 -4.91
N LEU A 109 -4.11 -6.89 -4.31
CA LEU A 109 -4.13 -6.65 -2.87
C LEU A 109 -5.10 -7.64 -2.22
N VAL A 110 -4.57 -8.61 -1.48
CA VAL A 110 -5.35 -9.59 -0.72
C VAL A 110 -5.48 -9.10 0.72
N VAL A 111 -6.65 -8.63 1.11
CA VAL A 111 -6.89 -8.06 2.44
C VAL A 111 -7.39 -9.15 3.39
N THR A 112 -6.69 -9.35 4.50
CA THR A 112 -6.99 -10.40 5.49
C THR A 112 -7.57 -9.86 6.80
N GLU A 113 -7.37 -8.57 7.09
CA GLU A 113 -7.95 -7.90 8.26
C GLU A 113 -8.26 -6.44 7.92
N MET A 114 -9.42 -5.97 8.35
CA MET A 114 -9.75 -4.54 8.36
C MET A 114 -10.33 -4.18 9.72
N ARG A 115 -9.86 -3.08 10.33
CA ARG A 115 -10.51 -2.55 11.53
C ARG A 115 -11.29 -1.29 11.18
N ILE A 116 -12.53 -1.27 11.63
CA ILE A 116 -13.49 -0.21 11.32
C ILE A 116 -14.00 0.37 12.64
N HIS A 117 -13.84 1.67 12.80
CA HIS A 117 -14.43 2.41 13.91
C HIS A 117 -15.71 3.09 13.42
N GLU A 118 -16.84 2.83 14.06
CA GLU A 118 -18.17 3.30 13.64
C GLU A 118 -18.20 4.80 13.28
N VAL A 119 -17.48 5.63 14.04
CA VAL A 119 -17.51 7.09 13.90
C VAL A 119 -16.32 7.65 13.11
N ASP A 120 -15.17 6.97 13.16
CA ASP A 120 -13.90 7.56 12.71
C ASP A 120 -13.41 6.94 11.39
N SER A 121 -13.93 5.78 11.03
CA SER A 121 -13.67 5.17 9.74
C SER A 121 -14.52 5.81 8.66
N ASN A 122 -13.85 6.20 7.58
CA ASN A 122 -14.47 6.82 6.43
C ASN A 122 -13.63 6.55 5.18
N GLU A 123 -14.25 6.73 4.02
CA GLU A 123 -13.60 6.46 2.72
C GLU A 123 -12.25 7.20 2.56
N PRO A 124 -12.12 8.51 2.88
CA PRO A 124 -10.82 9.18 2.83
C PRO A 124 -9.74 8.54 3.72
N ALA A 125 -10.09 8.04 4.91
CA ALA A 125 -9.13 7.36 5.78
C ALA A 125 -8.55 6.11 5.11
N PHE A 126 -9.41 5.28 4.50
CA PHE A 126 -8.98 4.06 3.81
C PHE A 126 -8.20 4.35 2.53
N ARG A 127 -8.56 5.40 1.79
CA ARG A 127 -7.76 5.89 0.65
C ARG A 127 -6.35 6.31 1.10
N LEU A 128 -6.23 7.05 2.19
CA LEU A 128 -4.92 7.46 2.74
C LEU A 128 -4.12 6.28 3.32
N ALA A 129 -4.80 5.28 3.89
CA ALA A 129 -4.18 4.01 4.24
C ALA A 129 -3.67 3.27 3.00
N GLY A 130 -4.40 3.30 1.88
CA GLY A 130 -3.96 2.77 0.58
C GLY A 130 -2.69 3.43 0.06
N LYS A 131 -2.60 4.76 0.14
CA LYS A 131 -1.36 5.48 -0.19
C LYS A 131 -0.19 5.05 0.71
N SER A 132 -0.47 4.85 2.01
CA SER A 132 0.53 4.38 2.97
C SER A 132 0.95 2.92 2.73
N ALA A 133 0.05 2.09 2.20
CA ALA A 133 0.30 0.69 1.91
C ALA A 133 1.39 0.49 0.85
N LEU A 134 1.46 1.34 -0.18
CA LEU A 134 2.53 1.30 -1.17
C LEU A 134 3.91 1.51 -0.50
N ARG A 135 4.01 2.50 0.39
CA ARG A 135 5.27 2.78 1.12
C ARG A 135 5.70 1.60 1.98
N VAL A 136 4.74 0.95 2.65
CA VAL A 136 5.00 -0.25 3.47
C VAL A 136 5.48 -1.41 2.60
N LEU A 137 4.87 -1.62 1.43
CA LEU A 137 5.29 -2.65 0.48
C LEU A 137 6.71 -2.40 -0.03
N LEU A 138 7.00 -1.19 -0.50
CA LEU A 138 8.32 -0.83 -1.03
C LEU A 138 9.41 -0.97 0.03
N ALA A 139 9.15 -0.52 1.26
CA ALA A 139 10.07 -0.70 2.38
C ALA A 139 10.34 -2.19 2.64
N ARG A 140 9.30 -3.03 2.65
CA ARG A 140 9.47 -4.48 2.84
C ARG A 140 10.27 -5.12 1.70
N MET A 141 10.03 -4.73 0.45
CA MET A 141 10.77 -5.26 -0.69
C MET A 141 12.25 -4.88 -0.66
N ALA A 142 12.58 -3.70 -0.12
CA ALA A 142 13.96 -3.25 0.07
C ALA A 142 14.69 -3.97 1.23
N GLU A 143 13.96 -4.43 2.25
CA GLU A 143 14.50 -5.20 3.38
C GLU A 143 14.87 -6.65 3.02
N GLU A 144 14.28 -7.19 1.96
CA GLU A 144 14.56 -8.52 1.45
C GLU A 144 15.24 -8.45 0.06
N PRO A 145 16.48 -7.93 -0.04
CA PRO A 145 17.23 -8.04 -1.27
C PRO A 145 17.50 -9.52 -1.51
N ASP A 146 17.12 -10.00 -2.70
CA ASP A 146 17.29 -11.38 -3.16
C ASP A 146 18.62 -11.97 -2.67
N PHE A 147 18.56 -12.89 -1.70
CA PHE A 147 19.58 -13.93 -1.62
C PHE A 147 19.26 -14.89 -2.76
N GLY A 148 19.97 -14.70 -3.88
CA GLY A 148 19.78 -15.42 -5.13
C GLY A 148 19.97 -16.93 -5.06
#